data_AF-A0A2I0H1J2-F1
#
_entry.id   AF-A0A2I0H1J2-F1
#
_cell.length_a   1.000
_cell.length_b   1.000
_cell.length_c   1.000
_cell.angle_alpha   90.00
_cell.angle_beta   90.00
_cell.angle_gamma   90.00
#
_symmetry.space_group_name_H-M   'P 1'
#
loop_
_entity.id
_entity.type
_entity.pdbx_description
1 polymer ?
#
loop_
_entity_poly.entity_id
_entity_poly.type
_entity_poly.pdbx_seq_one_letter_code
_entity_poly.pdbx_strand_id
1 'polypeptide(L)'
;EISQTCYETINISWSQIDQLASTSHGLQNLSETFKTCRPLKCASELKNYLINMYIDLAQYNNPFKNQVAKLCDVMNSNPSLPTLEKIFAGVVATYGNVKCYVNATSNDPSGWSWQ
;
A
#
# COMPACT_ATOMS: atom_id res chain seq x y z
N GLU A 1 -16.81 -0.82 12.55
CA GLU A 1 -17.01 0.53 11.99
C GLU A 1 -15.77 0.87 11.17
N ILE A 2 -15.91 1.37 9.93
CA ILE A 2 -14.73 1.77 9.14
C ILE A 2 -14.19 3.03 9.82
N SER A 3 -13.03 2.90 10.48
CA SER A 3 -12.44 3.97 11.27
C SER A 3 -12.11 5.17 10.37
N GLN A 4 -12.70 6.32 10.68
CA GLN A 4 -12.40 7.60 10.00
C GLN A 4 -10.88 7.87 9.97
N THR A 5 -10.18 7.50 11.04
CA THR A 5 -8.71 7.61 11.18
C THR A 5 -7.94 6.78 10.15
N CYS A 6 -8.45 5.60 9.78
CA CYS A 6 -7.85 4.76 8.74
C CYS A 6 -7.91 5.45 7.38
N TYR A 7 -9.09 5.99 7.03
CA TYR A 7 -9.27 6.75 5.79
C TYR A 7 -8.38 8.00 5.76
N GLU A 8 -8.32 8.76 6.84
CA GLU A 8 -7.46 9.94 6.95
C GLU A 8 -5.98 9.57 6.76
N THR A 9 -5.53 8.46 7.35
CA THR A 9 -4.15 7.95 7.19
C THR A 9 -3.85 7.64 5.72
N ILE A 10 -4.76 6.94 5.02
CA ILE A 10 -4.62 6.67 3.58
C ILE A 10 -4.57 7.98 2.79
N ASN A 11 -5.48 8.91 3.07
CA ASN A 11 -5.57 10.17 2.33
C ASN A 11 -4.30 11.03 2.49
N ILE A 12 -3.77 11.14 3.71
CA ILE A 12 -2.52 11.87 4.01
C ILE A 12 -1.31 11.20 3.36
N SER A 13 -1.33 9.86 3.22
CA SER A 13 -0.20 9.13 2.64
C SER A 13 0.08 9.57 1.20
N TRP A 14 -0.94 9.98 0.44
CA TRP A 14 -0.77 10.36 -0.97
C TRP A 14 0.13 11.57 -1.15
N SER A 15 -0.07 12.62 -0.34
CA SER A 15 0.79 13.81 -0.39
C SER A 15 2.17 13.53 0.18
N GLN A 16 2.28 12.68 1.20
CA GLN A 16 3.59 12.31 1.76
C GLN A 16 4.45 11.51 0.77
N ILE A 17 3.84 10.62 -0.01
CA ILE A 17 4.54 9.90 -1.08
C ILE A 17 5.08 10.91 -2.12
N ASP A 18 4.27 11.87 -2.55
CA ASP A 18 4.72 12.88 -3.53
C ASP A 18 5.84 13.76 -2.98
N GLN A 19 5.67 14.24 -1.74
CA GLN A 19 6.67 15.07 -1.07
C GLN A 19 7.99 14.33 -0.94
N LEU A 20 7.97 13.10 -0.43
CA LEU A 20 9.18 12.31 -0.27
C LEU A 20 9.81 12.01 -1.63
N ALA A 21 9.03 11.58 -2.63
CA ALA A 21 9.55 11.30 -3.97
C ALA A 21 10.16 12.52 -4.69
N SER A 22 9.80 13.73 -4.29
CA SER A 22 10.36 14.98 -4.83
C SER A 22 11.74 15.33 -4.22
N THR A 23 12.19 14.63 -3.19
CA THR A 23 13.50 14.86 -2.55
C THR A 23 14.61 14.03 -3.18
N SER A 24 15.87 14.45 -2.98
CA SER A 24 17.04 13.61 -3.27
C SER A 24 16.96 12.32 -2.46
N HIS A 25 17.10 11.16 -3.11
CA HIS A 25 16.93 9.82 -2.52
C HIS A 25 15.51 9.46 -2.07
N GLY A 26 14.51 10.31 -2.32
CA GLY A 26 13.12 10.05 -1.95
C GLY A 26 12.55 8.73 -2.43
N LEU A 27 12.76 8.42 -3.71
CA LEU A 27 12.34 7.15 -4.32
C LEU A 27 13.09 5.95 -3.73
N GLN A 28 14.35 6.11 -3.36
CA GLN A 28 15.12 5.05 -2.69
C GLN A 28 14.53 4.77 -1.30
N ASN A 29 14.28 5.81 -0.51
CA ASN A 29 13.66 5.68 0.81
C ASN A 29 12.28 5.02 0.72
N LEU A 30 11.45 5.43 -0.24
CA LEU A 30 10.16 4.78 -0.51
C LEU A 30 10.34 3.30 -0.91
N SER A 31 11.35 2.99 -1.71
CA SER A 31 11.65 1.61 -2.13
C SER A 31 11.98 0.72 -0.92
N GLU A 32 12.77 1.25 0.01
CA GLU A 32 13.18 0.56 1.24
C GLU A 32 12.00 0.39 2.21
N THR A 33 11.24 1.47 2.48
CA THR A 33 10.07 1.44 3.37
C THR A 33 9.01 0.44 2.90
N PHE A 34 8.72 0.40 1.60
CA PHE A 34 7.70 -0.47 1.03
C PHE A 34 8.24 -1.84 0.59
N LYS A 35 9.53 -2.13 0.84
CA LYS A 35 10.23 -3.34 0.41
C LYS A 35 9.88 -3.72 -1.03
N THR A 36 10.16 -2.81 -1.96
CA THR A 36 9.86 -3.00 -3.38
C THR A 36 10.81 -4.04 -3.99
N CYS A 37 10.36 -4.79 -5.00
CA CYS A 37 11.19 -5.83 -5.61
C CYS A 37 12.32 -5.24 -6.46
N ARG A 38 12.10 -4.04 -7.00
CA ARG A 38 13.04 -3.22 -7.76
C ARG A 38 12.91 -1.76 -7.30
N PRO A 39 13.97 -0.94 -7.44
CA PRO A 39 13.89 0.48 -7.13
C PRO A 39 12.75 1.16 -7.88
N LEU A 40 11.97 1.98 -7.18
CA LEU A 40 10.89 2.75 -7.77
C LEU A 40 11.42 3.75 -8.79
N LYS A 41 10.80 3.79 -9.97
CA LYS A 41 11.16 4.78 -11.01
C LYS A 41 10.44 6.11 -10.82
N CYS A 42 9.27 6.08 -10.21
CA CYS A 42 8.42 7.23 -9.96
C CYS A 42 7.44 6.96 -8.82
N ALA A 43 6.88 8.02 -8.24
CA ALA A 43 5.86 7.91 -7.18
C ALA A 43 4.58 7.19 -7.64
N SER A 44 4.21 7.33 -8.92
CA SER A 44 2.99 6.72 -9.46
C SER A 44 3.03 5.20 -9.45
N GLU A 45 4.21 4.58 -9.54
CA GLU A 45 4.37 3.13 -9.45
C GLU A 45 3.89 2.60 -8.09
N LEU A 46 4.33 3.24 -7.00
CA LEU A 46 3.88 2.89 -5.65
C LEU A 46 2.40 3.22 -5.43
N LYS A 47 1.95 4.39 -5.91
CA LYS A 47 0.54 4.80 -5.76
C LYS A 47 -0.42 3.86 -6.47
N ASN A 48 -0.10 3.47 -7.71
CA ASN A 48 -0.93 2.55 -8.48
C ASN A 48 -1.01 1.18 -7.80
N TYR A 49 0.10 0.69 -7.24
CA TYR A 49 0.10 -0.55 -6.45
C TYR A 49 -0.86 -0.46 -5.25
N LEU A 50 -0.77 0.61 -4.45
CA LEU A 50 -1.63 0.81 -3.28
C LEU A 50 -3.10 0.98 -3.68
N ILE A 51 -3.39 1.72 -4.76
CA ILE A 51 -4.75 1.88 -5.30
C ILE A 51 -5.33 0.53 -5.68
N ASN A 52 -4.60 -0.29 -6.44
CA ASN A 52 -5.06 -1.62 -6.84
C ASN A 52 -5.32 -2.51 -5.62
N MET A 53 -4.43 -2.50 -4.62
CA MET A 53 -4.64 -3.22 -3.37
C MET A 53 -5.93 -2.77 -2.67
N TYR A 54 -6.18 -1.46 -2.56
CA TYR A 54 -7.40 -0.95 -1.92
C TYR A 54 -8.66 -1.30 -2.73
N ILE A 55 -8.60 -1.26 -4.06
CA ILE A 55 -9.70 -1.67 -4.94
C ILE A 55 -10.00 -3.16 -4.74
N ASP A 56 -8.97 -4.01 -4.76
CA ASP A 56 -9.12 -5.46 -4.56
C ASP A 56 -9.74 -5.75 -3.18
N LEU A 57 -9.26 -5.07 -2.13
CA LEU A 57 -9.80 -5.20 -0.78
C LEU A 57 -11.26 -4.75 -0.68
N ALA A 58 -11.65 -3.67 -1.37
CA ALA A 58 -13.02 -3.17 -1.36
C ALA A 58 -13.96 -4.07 -2.19
N GLN A 59 -13.51 -4.53 -3.36
CA GLN A 59 -14.28 -5.36 -4.28
C GLN A 59 -14.50 -6.77 -3.73
N TYR A 60 -13.46 -7.39 -3.17
CA TYR A 60 -13.51 -8.75 -2.64
C TYR A 60 -13.65 -8.80 -1.12
N ASN A 61 -14.20 -7.76 -0.49
CA ASN A 61 -14.38 -7.67 0.96
C ASN A 61 -15.32 -8.78 1.47
N ASN A 62 -14.76 -9.96 1.65
CA ASN A 62 -15.49 -11.14 2.04
C ASN A 62 -16.02 -10.92 3.48
N PRO A 63 -17.34 -11.06 3.71
CA PRO A 63 -17.95 -10.80 5.02
C PRO A 63 -17.41 -11.71 6.13
N PHE A 64 -16.82 -12.87 5.78
CA PHE A 64 -16.16 -13.76 6.74
C PHE A 64 -14.69 -13.39 7.01
N LYS A 65 -14.04 -12.67 6.10
CA LYS A 65 -12.61 -12.29 6.24
C LYS A 65 -12.41 -10.88 6.77
N ASN A 66 -13.38 -9.98 6.59
CA ASN A 66 -13.36 -8.57 7.02
C ASN A 66 -12.01 -7.90 6.72
N GLN A 67 -11.55 -8.01 5.47
CA GLN A 67 -10.17 -7.67 5.10
C GLN A 67 -9.92 -6.16 5.24
N VAL A 68 -10.91 -5.33 4.90
CA VAL A 68 -10.84 -3.88 5.11
C VAL A 68 -10.74 -3.52 6.60
N ALA A 69 -11.50 -4.22 7.46
CA ALA A 69 -11.42 -3.98 8.90
C ALA A 69 -10.04 -4.36 9.45
N LYS A 70 -9.50 -5.52 9.06
CA LYS A 70 -8.15 -5.95 9.45
C LYS A 70 -7.07 -4.97 9.02
N LEU A 71 -7.15 -4.47 7.78
CA LEU A 71 -6.24 -3.43 7.29
C LEU A 71 -6.27 -2.21 8.23
N CYS A 72 -7.47 -1.69 8.49
CA CYS A 72 -7.63 -0.52 9.34
C CYS A 72 -7.23 -0.76 10.80
N ASP A 73 -7.50 -1.94 11.34
CA ASP A 73 -7.08 -2.32 12.70
C ASP A 73 -5.56 -2.32 12.82
N VAL A 74 -4.85 -2.88 11.83
CA VAL A 74 -3.37 -2.85 11.80
C VAL A 74 -2.85 -1.42 11.68
N MET A 75 -3.41 -0.62 10.79
CA MET A 75 -2.99 0.78 10.61
C MET A 75 -3.22 1.63 11.87
N ASN A 76 -4.30 1.36 12.62
CA ASN A 76 -4.63 2.06 13.85
C ASN A 76 -3.93 1.48 15.09
N SER A 77 -3.37 0.27 15.01
CA SER A 77 -2.77 -0.43 16.16
C SER A 77 -1.61 0.33 16.81
N ASN A 78 -0.89 1.14 16.04
CA ASN A 78 0.20 1.96 16.55
C ASN A 78 0.10 3.41 16.05
N PRO A 79 -0.58 4.29 16.81
CA PRO A 79 -0.77 5.69 16.44
C PRO A 79 0.54 6.47 16.30
N SER A 80 1.62 6.04 16.97
CA SER A 80 2.92 6.71 16.95
C SER A 80 3.76 6.41 15.71
N LEU A 81 3.40 5.40 14.91
CA LEU A 81 4.12 5.12 13.67
C LEU A 81 3.93 6.23 12.63
N PRO A 82 4.97 6.53 11.83
CA PRO A 82 4.83 7.36 10.64
C PRO A 82 3.74 6.83 9.71
N THR A 83 3.04 7.74 9.02
CA THR A 83 1.94 7.39 8.11
C THR A 83 2.35 6.33 7.08
N LEU A 84 3.51 6.47 6.44
CA LEU A 84 3.97 5.51 5.43
C LEU A 84 4.28 4.13 6.03
N GLU A 85 4.76 4.05 7.27
CA GLU A 85 4.98 2.78 7.97
C GLU A 85 3.66 2.11 8.35
N LYS A 86 2.64 2.88 8.75
CA LYS A 86 1.28 2.36 8.97
C LYS A 86 0.72 1.74 7.69
N ILE A 87 0.86 2.44 6.56
CA ILE A 87 0.43 1.91 5.25
C ILE A 87 1.18 0.62 4.94
N PHE A 88 2.51 0.58 5.14
CA PHE A 88 3.29 -0.61 4.90
C PHE A 88 2.87 -1.78 5.81
N ALA A 89 2.61 -1.54 7.09
CA ALA A 89 2.05 -2.58 7.98
C ALA A 89 0.72 -3.14 7.45
N GLY A 90 -0.13 -2.28 6.88
CA GLY A 90 -1.34 -2.68 6.18
C GLY A 90 -1.11 -3.54 4.94
N VAL A 91 -0.10 -3.22 4.13
CA VAL A 91 0.33 -4.02 2.97
C VAL A 91 0.76 -5.41 3.42
N VAL A 92 1.60 -5.50 4.47
CA VAL A 92 2.07 -6.77 5.05
C VAL A 92 0.89 -7.60 5.59
N ALA A 93 -0.09 -6.95 6.24
CA ALA A 93 -1.28 -7.65 6.74
C ALA A 93 -2.15 -8.22 5.61
N THR A 94 -2.17 -7.55 4.45
CA THR A 94 -2.97 -7.97 3.29
C THR A 94 -2.36 -9.17 2.56
N TYR A 95 -1.05 -9.12 2.29
CA TYR A 95 -0.36 -10.12 1.47
C TYR A 95 0.47 -11.13 2.27
N GLY A 96 0.59 -10.95 3.59
CA GLY A 96 1.48 -11.72 4.43
C GLY A 96 2.95 -11.29 4.27
N ASN A 97 3.84 -12.00 4.96
CA ASN A 97 5.28 -11.70 4.92
C ASN A 97 5.93 -12.31 3.69
N VAL A 98 6.17 -11.48 2.67
CA VAL A 98 6.85 -11.86 1.42
C VAL A 98 8.19 -11.14 1.30
N LYS A 99 9.05 -11.63 0.39
CA LYS A 99 10.39 -11.06 0.16
C LYS A 99 10.36 -9.61 -0.30
N CYS A 100 9.37 -9.25 -1.12
CA CYS A 100 9.12 -7.91 -1.63
C CYS A 100 7.67 -7.78 -2.12
N TYR A 101 7.14 -6.55 -2.22
CA TYR A 101 5.70 -6.30 -2.43
C TYR A 101 5.39 -5.63 -3.77
N VAL A 102 5.93 -4.43 -3.96
CA VAL A 102 5.67 -3.62 -5.16
C VAL A 102 6.51 -4.14 -6.33
N ASN A 103 6.00 -3.99 -7.55
CA ASN A 103 6.68 -4.26 -8.83
C ASN A 103 7.30 -5.65 -8.99
N ALA A 104 6.71 -6.64 -8.31
CA ALA A 104 6.99 -8.05 -8.57
C ALA A 104 6.71 -8.37 -10.05
N THR A 105 7.54 -9.22 -10.65
CA THR A 105 7.26 -9.75 -12.00
C THR A 105 6.03 -10.64 -11.92
N SER A 106 4.89 -10.11 -12.36
CA SER A 106 3.71 -10.92 -12.59
C SER A 106 3.92 -11.72 -13.88
N ASN A 107 3.89 -13.04 -13.77
CA ASN A 107 3.59 -13.90 -14.92
C ASN A 107 2.08 -13.99 -15.15
N ASP A 108 1.31 -13.02 -14.63
CA ASP A 108 -0.14 -13.05 -14.65
C ASP A 108 -0.63 -12.64 -16.05
N PRO A 109 -1.20 -13.56 -16.84
CA PRO A 109 -1.78 -13.24 -18.14
C PRO A 109 -3.16 -12.61 -17.91
N SER A 110 -3.22 -11.50 -17.16
CA SER A 110 -4.49 -10.86 -16.86
C SER A 110 -5.05 -10.28 -18.16
N GLY A 111 -6.15 -10.88 -18.62
CA GLY A 111 -6.79 -10.48 -19.87
C GLY A 111 -7.39 -9.08 -19.83
N TRP A 112 -7.48 -8.48 -18.65
CA TRP A 112 -7.99 -7.12 -18.48
C TRP A 112 -7.10 -6.07 -19.14
N SER A 113 -5.80 -6.32 -19.32
CA SER A 113 -4.91 -5.39 -20.00
C SER A 113 -5.16 -5.29 -21.51
N TRP A 114 -5.85 -6.26 -22.13
CA TRP A 114 -6.11 -6.25 -23.57
C TRP A 114 -7.48 -5.69 -23.97
N GLN A 115 -8.40 -5.52 -23.01
CA GLN A 115 -9.70 -4.85 -23.23
C GLN A 115 -9.54 -3.34 -23.30
#